data_AF-A0A2G2YVP0-F1
#
_entry.id   AF-A0A2G2YVP0-F1
#
_cell.length_a   1.000
_cell.length_b   1.000
_cell.length_c   1.000
_cell.angle_alpha   90.00
_cell.angle_beta   90.00
_cell.angle_gamma   90.00
#
_symmetry.space_group_name_H-M   'P 1'
#
loop_
_entity.id
_entity.type
_entity.pdbx_description
1 polymer ?
#
loop_
_entity_poly.entity_id
_entity_poly.type
_entity_poly.pdbx_seq_one_letter_code
_entity_poly.pdbx_strand_id
1 'polypeptide(L)'
;MGIQNVKELGIRGYGIYSNGHLNNLVHLQQLETLSLIYCFSGFFPTMIKKLKMERTLLSWSNMDIIAELPNLEVLKLMCNACYGEEWHPNVRGFTRLKLLLIEDSPLKYWKATNDNFPVLELLVLKECRYLKEIPTEFAEIHTLQLIELTRCLPELGESAARIQEEQQDLGNNPVNPSCFAS
;
A
#
# COMPACT_ATOMS: atom_id res chain seq x y z
N MET A 1 -21.40 26.88 -4.53
CA MET A 1 -20.00 27.32 -4.66
C MET A 1 -19.15 26.29 -3.92
N GLY A 2 -18.48 25.40 -4.65
CA GLY A 2 -17.69 24.31 -4.07
C GLY A 2 -16.24 24.73 -3.84
N ILE A 3 -15.60 24.16 -2.83
CA ILE A 3 -14.18 24.39 -2.53
C ILE A 3 -13.34 23.73 -3.63
N GLN A 4 -12.57 24.50 -4.41
CA GLN A 4 -11.80 23.97 -5.55
C GLN A 4 -10.28 23.85 -5.31
N ASN A 5 -9.78 24.36 -4.17
CA ASN A 5 -8.33 24.49 -3.91
C ASN A 5 -7.82 23.64 -2.75
N VAL A 6 -8.52 22.57 -2.39
CA VAL A 6 -8.07 21.67 -1.31
C VAL A 6 -7.03 20.70 -1.86
N LYS A 7 -5.82 20.74 -1.28
CA LYS A 7 -4.72 19.83 -1.61
C LYS A 7 -4.66 18.59 -0.71
N GLU A 8 -5.18 18.71 0.51
CA GLU A 8 -5.19 17.63 1.49
C GLU A 8 -6.56 17.52 2.15
N LEU A 9 -7.08 16.31 2.24
CA LEU A 9 -8.41 16.06 2.81
C LEU A 9 -8.39 14.78 3.67
N GLY A 10 -8.92 14.90 4.87
CA GLY A 10 -9.20 13.76 5.75
C GLY A 10 -10.71 13.59 5.92
N ILE A 11 -11.20 12.36 5.75
CA ILE A 11 -12.61 12.02 5.90
C ILE A 11 -12.71 10.88 6.91
N ARG A 12 -13.57 11.07 7.89
CA ARG A 12 -13.91 10.05 8.89
C ARG A 12 -15.39 9.74 8.81
N GLY A 13 -15.71 8.52 8.41
CA GLY A 13 -17.07 7.98 8.43
C GLY A 13 -17.53 7.65 9.85
N TYR A 14 -18.83 7.43 9.99
CA TYR A 14 -19.46 7.00 11.24
C TYR A 14 -19.65 5.47 11.31
N GLY A 15 -19.23 4.74 10.28
CA GLY A 15 -19.29 3.27 10.18
C GLY A 15 -19.06 2.78 8.74
N ILE A 16 -18.76 1.49 8.56
CA ILE A 16 -18.32 0.92 7.27
C ILE A 16 -19.37 1.08 6.15
N TYR A 17 -20.66 1.20 6.51
CA TYR A 17 -21.77 1.41 5.59
C TYR A 17 -22.07 2.89 5.31
N SER A 18 -21.35 3.81 5.96
CA SER A 18 -21.47 5.25 5.70
C SER A 18 -20.66 5.65 4.46
N ASN A 19 -20.94 5.01 3.33
CA ASN A 19 -20.51 5.45 2.01
C ASN A 19 -21.35 6.67 1.57
N GLY A 20 -21.58 7.62 2.48
CA GLY A 20 -22.29 8.86 2.18
C GLY A 20 -21.62 9.51 0.98
N HIS A 21 -22.40 9.82 -0.06
CA HIS A 21 -21.98 10.22 -1.42
C HIS A 21 -20.56 10.84 -1.57
N LEU A 22 -19.50 10.02 -1.48
CA LEU A 22 -18.11 10.44 -1.66
C LEU A 22 -17.75 10.59 -3.15
N ASN A 23 -18.71 10.33 -4.04
CA ASN A 23 -18.54 10.45 -5.49
C ASN A 23 -18.12 11.87 -5.90
N ASN A 24 -18.44 12.89 -5.09
CA ASN A 24 -18.06 14.27 -5.35
C ASN A 24 -16.54 14.54 -5.21
N LEU A 25 -15.77 13.60 -4.65
CA LEU A 25 -14.30 13.72 -4.55
C LEU A 25 -13.64 13.90 -5.92
N VAL A 26 -14.23 13.37 -6.99
CA VAL A 26 -13.72 13.51 -8.36
C VAL A 26 -13.63 14.97 -8.83
N HIS A 27 -14.39 15.87 -8.21
CA HIS A 27 -14.39 17.29 -8.56
C HIS A 27 -13.24 18.08 -7.89
N LEU A 28 -12.51 17.46 -6.95
CA LEU A 28 -11.37 18.09 -6.27
C LEU A 28 -10.09 17.89 -7.08
N GLN A 29 -9.98 18.62 -8.20
CA GLN A 29 -8.90 18.46 -9.17
C GLN A 29 -7.48 18.79 -8.65
N GLN A 30 -7.37 19.50 -7.52
CA GLN A 30 -6.08 19.83 -6.90
C GLN A 30 -5.74 18.92 -5.70
N LEU A 31 -6.58 17.92 -5.39
CA LEU A 31 -6.38 17.08 -4.23
C LEU A 31 -5.24 16.08 -4.48
N GLU A 32 -4.17 16.18 -3.70
CA GLU A 32 -2.98 15.34 -3.79
C GLU A 32 -2.89 14.33 -2.65
N THR A 33 -3.43 14.67 -1.47
CA THR A 33 -3.41 13.82 -0.28
C THR A 33 -4.83 13.53 0.20
N LEU A 34 -5.19 12.26 0.32
CA LEU A 34 -6.47 11.83 0.86
C LEU A 34 -6.27 10.83 2.00
N SER A 35 -6.96 11.04 3.11
CA SER A 35 -7.03 10.08 4.22
C SER A 35 -8.48 9.68 4.46
N LEU A 36 -8.77 8.39 4.38
CA LEU A 36 -10.10 7.81 4.60
C LEU A 36 -10.07 6.93 5.86
N ILE A 37 -10.98 7.20 6.79
CA ILE A 37 -11.13 6.44 8.03
C ILE A 37 -12.58 6.00 8.17
N TYR A 38 -12.86 4.71 8.39
CA TYR A 38 -14.22 4.16 8.50
C TYR A 38 -15.15 4.45 7.30
N CYS A 39 -14.59 4.74 6.12
CA CYS A 39 -15.35 4.98 4.89
C CYS A 39 -14.49 4.66 3.67
N PHE A 40 -15.14 4.38 2.54
CA PHE A 40 -14.44 4.14 1.27
C PHE A 40 -15.20 4.80 0.12
N SER A 41 -14.46 5.33 -0.86
CA SER A 41 -14.99 5.82 -2.13
C SER A 41 -14.40 4.97 -3.25
N GLY A 42 -15.22 4.49 -4.17
CA GLY A 42 -14.73 3.90 -5.43
C GLY A 42 -14.28 4.96 -6.45
N PHE A 43 -14.46 6.24 -6.12
CA PHE A 43 -14.18 7.37 -7.01
C PHE A 43 -13.14 8.28 -6.38
N PHE A 44 -12.00 8.42 -7.05
CA PHE A 44 -10.85 9.22 -6.62
C PHE A 44 -10.56 10.33 -7.63
N PRO A 45 -10.12 11.51 -7.17
CA PRO A 45 -9.57 12.52 -8.07
C PRO A 45 -8.24 12.04 -8.67
N THR A 46 -7.98 12.44 -9.91
CA THR A 46 -6.85 11.92 -10.72
C THR A 46 -5.48 12.41 -10.26
N MET A 47 -5.41 13.48 -9.45
CA MET A 47 -4.16 14.07 -8.95
C MET A 47 -3.69 13.49 -7.61
N ILE A 48 -4.37 12.46 -7.09
CA ILE A 48 -3.98 11.82 -5.84
C ILE A 48 -2.58 11.22 -5.96
N LYS A 49 -1.69 11.67 -5.06
CA LYS A 49 -0.34 11.16 -4.87
C LYS A 49 -0.19 10.37 -3.58
N LYS A 50 -0.98 10.70 -2.56
CA LYS A 50 -0.90 10.07 -1.24
C LYS A 50 -2.28 9.63 -0.80
N LEU A 51 -2.42 8.34 -0.55
CA LEU A 51 -3.64 7.76 -0.02
C LEU A 51 -3.36 7.05 1.30
N LYS A 52 -4.05 7.45 2.35
CA LYS A 52 -4.14 6.72 3.60
C LYS A 52 -5.54 6.12 3.73
N MET A 53 -5.61 4.85 4.05
CA MET A 53 -6.84 4.13 4.38
C MET A 53 -6.70 3.51 5.75
N GLU A 54 -7.70 3.69 6.60
CA GLU A 54 -7.74 3.12 7.94
C GLU A 54 -9.15 2.59 8.24
N ARG A 55 -9.26 1.32 8.64
CA ARG A 55 -10.56 0.69 8.95
C ARG A 55 -11.61 0.86 7.84
N THR A 56 -11.15 0.88 6.58
CA THR A 56 -12.00 1.03 5.39
C THR A 56 -12.61 -0.29 4.93
N LEU A 57 -12.03 -1.43 5.34
CA LEU A 57 -12.46 -2.78 4.96
C LEU A 57 -12.69 -2.92 3.45
N LEU A 58 -11.73 -2.47 2.64
CA LEU A 58 -11.73 -2.78 1.21
C LEU A 58 -11.29 -4.23 1.00
N SER A 59 -11.98 -5.00 0.15
CA SER A 59 -11.50 -6.35 -0.19
C SER A 59 -10.15 -6.25 -0.90
N TRP A 60 -9.19 -7.12 -0.58
CA TRP A 60 -7.95 -7.22 -1.36
C TRP A 60 -8.20 -7.44 -2.86
N SER A 61 -9.28 -8.15 -3.21
CA SER A 61 -9.72 -8.35 -4.60
C SER A 61 -10.16 -7.07 -5.33
N ASN A 62 -10.40 -5.99 -4.61
CA ASN A 62 -10.88 -4.72 -5.16
C ASN A 62 -9.81 -3.62 -5.10
N MET A 63 -8.55 -3.98 -4.80
CA MET A 63 -7.44 -3.02 -4.74
C MET A 63 -7.07 -2.44 -6.09
N ASP A 64 -7.58 -3.00 -7.18
CA ASP A 64 -7.35 -2.55 -8.55
C ASP A 64 -7.77 -1.09 -8.77
N ILE A 65 -8.85 -0.67 -8.11
CA ILE A 65 -9.33 0.72 -8.13
C ILE A 65 -8.23 1.69 -7.62
N ILE A 66 -7.42 1.24 -6.66
CA ILE A 66 -6.29 2.01 -6.11
C ILE A 66 -5.05 1.81 -6.97
N ALA A 67 -4.83 0.60 -7.48
CA ALA A 67 -3.69 0.25 -8.32
C ALA A 67 -3.64 1.05 -9.62
N GLU A 68 -4.81 1.44 -10.14
CA GLU A 68 -4.96 2.22 -11.37
C GLU A 68 -4.79 3.73 -11.20
N LEU A 69 -4.58 4.22 -9.96
CA LEU A 69 -4.39 5.64 -9.72
C LEU A 69 -3.08 6.13 -10.36
N PRO A 70 -3.15 7.03 -11.35
CA PRO A 70 -2.03 7.28 -12.26
C PRO A 70 -0.87 8.06 -11.63
N ASN A 71 -1.11 8.71 -10.49
CA ASN A 71 -0.15 9.56 -9.80
C ASN A 71 0.17 9.09 -8.38
N LEU A 72 -0.33 7.91 -7.96
CA LEU A 72 -0.18 7.44 -6.60
C LEU A 72 1.26 7.04 -6.29
N GLU A 73 1.90 7.79 -5.40
CA GLU A 73 3.28 7.59 -4.96
C GLU A 73 3.37 7.00 -3.55
N VAL A 74 2.37 7.25 -2.70
CA VAL A 74 2.35 6.81 -1.30
C VAL A 74 1.00 6.16 -0.98
N LEU A 75 1.03 4.92 -0.54
CA LEU A 75 -0.13 4.18 -0.07
C LEU A 75 0.10 3.68 1.35
N LYS A 76 -0.81 4.01 2.26
CA LYS A 76 -0.79 3.55 3.65
C LYS A 76 -2.08 2.83 3.99
N LEU A 77 -1.99 1.55 4.28
CA LEU A 77 -3.10 0.67 4.65
C LEU A 77 -2.95 0.33 6.14
N MET A 78 -3.82 0.88 6.99
CA MET A 78 -3.69 0.78 8.45
C MET A 78 -4.93 0.14 9.08
N CYS A 79 -4.73 -0.66 10.14
CA CYS A 79 -5.78 -1.19 11.01
C CYS A 79 -7.00 -1.71 10.25
N ASN A 80 -6.91 -2.87 9.60
CA ASN A 80 -7.99 -3.42 8.78
C ASN A 80 -8.47 -2.46 7.67
N ALA A 81 -7.55 -1.73 7.02
CA ALA A 81 -7.86 -0.97 5.82
C ALA A 81 -8.37 -1.90 4.70
N CYS A 82 -7.76 -3.09 4.60
CA CYS A 82 -8.20 -4.14 3.70
C CYS A 82 -8.59 -5.40 4.47
N TYR A 83 -9.50 -6.19 3.92
CA TYR A 83 -9.89 -7.50 4.46
C TYR A 83 -9.68 -8.61 3.42
N GLY A 84 -9.62 -9.85 3.93
CA GLY A 84 -9.26 -11.03 3.15
C GLY A 84 -7.85 -11.51 3.50
N GLU A 85 -7.57 -12.78 3.21
CA GLU A 85 -6.31 -13.42 3.56
C GLU A 85 -5.30 -13.40 2.41
N GLU A 86 -5.73 -13.07 1.20
CA GLU A 86 -4.95 -13.16 -0.03
C GLU A 86 -5.00 -11.86 -0.81
N TRP A 87 -3.83 -11.41 -1.29
CA TRP A 87 -3.73 -10.27 -2.19
C TRP A 87 -2.98 -10.64 -3.46
N HIS A 88 -3.69 -10.50 -4.58
CA HIS A 88 -3.21 -10.68 -5.94
C HIS A 88 -3.35 -9.33 -6.66
N PRO A 89 -2.31 -8.48 -6.69
CA PRO A 89 -2.41 -7.20 -7.38
C PRO A 89 -2.59 -7.38 -8.89
N ASN A 90 -3.38 -6.50 -9.51
CA ASN A 90 -3.49 -6.48 -10.97
C ASN A 90 -2.15 -6.32 -11.67
N VAL A 91 -2.03 -7.01 -12.81
CA VAL A 91 -0.88 -6.93 -13.71
C VAL A 91 -0.63 -5.46 -14.05
N ARG A 92 0.59 -4.98 -13.79
CA ARG A 92 1.00 -3.58 -14.01
C ARG A 92 0.20 -2.54 -13.22
N GLY A 93 -0.33 -2.92 -12.06
CA GLY A 93 -0.85 -1.98 -11.07
C GLY A 93 0.25 -1.12 -10.44
N PHE A 94 -0.13 -0.11 -9.65
CA PHE A 94 0.76 0.68 -8.78
C PHE A 94 2.05 1.21 -9.46
N THR A 95 1.96 1.57 -10.73
CA THR A 95 3.12 1.91 -11.59
C THR A 95 3.99 3.08 -11.12
N ARG A 96 3.48 3.91 -10.19
CA ARG A 96 4.20 5.05 -9.61
C ARG A 96 4.43 4.95 -8.11
N LEU A 97 4.04 3.83 -7.50
CA LEU A 97 4.06 3.69 -6.06
C LEU A 97 5.50 3.55 -5.56
N LYS A 98 5.94 4.50 -4.74
CA LYS A 98 7.26 4.54 -4.12
C LYS A 98 7.26 4.04 -2.68
N LEU A 99 6.16 4.28 -1.97
CA LEU A 99 6.01 3.86 -0.57
C LEU A 99 4.73 3.06 -0.39
N LEU A 100 4.87 1.83 0.09
CA LEU A 100 3.78 0.99 0.55
C LEU A 100 3.94 0.71 2.04
N LEU A 101 2.93 1.09 2.83
CA LEU A 101 2.82 0.73 4.23
C LEU A 101 1.60 -0.16 4.44
N ILE A 102 1.80 -1.30 5.10
CA ILE A 102 0.74 -2.19 5.56
C ILE A 102 0.89 -2.35 7.07
N GLU A 103 -0.16 -2.01 7.80
CA GLU A 103 -0.21 -2.09 9.26
C GLU A 103 -1.47 -2.82 9.73
N ASP A 104 -1.30 -3.76 10.67
CA ASP A 104 -2.39 -4.50 11.33
C ASP A 104 -3.42 -5.02 10.31
N SER A 105 -2.96 -5.97 9.50
CA SER A 105 -3.72 -6.54 8.39
C SER A 105 -3.91 -8.05 8.56
N PRO A 106 -5.09 -8.60 8.21
CA PRO A 106 -5.33 -10.05 8.21
C PRO A 106 -4.69 -10.78 7.01
N LEU A 107 -3.94 -10.08 6.16
CA LEU A 107 -3.27 -10.64 4.98
C LEU A 107 -2.30 -11.77 5.38
N LYS A 108 -2.44 -12.93 4.75
CA LYS A 108 -1.58 -14.11 4.94
C LYS A 108 -0.68 -14.37 3.75
N TYR A 109 -1.24 -14.27 2.55
CA TYR A 109 -0.55 -14.60 1.30
C TYR A 109 -0.55 -13.40 0.36
N TRP A 110 0.65 -12.96 0.02
CA TRP A 110 0.85 -11.87 -0.93
C TRP A 110 1.49 -12.42 -2.19
N LYS A 111 0.72 -12.42 -3.29
CA LYS A 111 1.12 -13.00 -4.57
C LYS A 111 1.29 -11.88 -5.60
N ALA A 112 2.42 -11.19 -5.50
CA ALA A 112 2.79 -10.08 -6.36
C ALA A 112 4.13 -10.35 -7.05
N THR A 113 4.35 -9.73 -8.19
CA THR A 113 5.62 -9.72 -8.92
C THR A 113 6.20 -8.30 -8.95
N ASN A 114 7.42 -8.16 -9.44
CA ASN A 114 8.06 -6.87 -9.70
C ASN A 114 7.25 -5.97 -10.65
N ASP A 115 6.55 -6.55 -11.63
CA ASP A 115 5.67 -5.82 -12.55
C ASP A 115 4.53 -5.08 -11.84
N ASN A 116 4.12 -5.53 -10.65
CA ASN A 116 3.07 -4.86 -9.87
C ASN A 116 3.58 -3.62 -9.13
N PHE A 117 4.89 -3.49 -8.89
CA PHE A 117 5.47 -2.39 -8.09
C PHE A 117 6.81 -1.91 -8.67
N PRO A 118 6.86 -1.50 -9.94
CA PRO A 118 8.11 -1.36 -10.69
C PRO A 118 9.05 -0.26 -10.18
N VAL A 119 8.55 0.67 -9.36
CA VAL A 119 9.32 1.83 -8.84
C VAL A 119 9.24 1.94 -7.31
N LEU A 120 8.92 0.83 -6.62
CA LEU A 120 8.84 0.83 -5.16
C LEU A 120 10.22 1.11 -4.56
N GLU A 121 10.27 2.06 -3.62
CA GLU A 121 11.49 2.48 -2.93
C GLU A 121 11.49 2.00 -1.48
N LEU A 122 10.32 1.99 -0.82
CA LEU A 122 10.16 1.70 0.59
C LEU A 122 8.94 0.80 0.85
N LEU A 123 9.19 -0.37 1.43
CA LEU A 123 8.18 -1.25 1.98
C LEU A 123 8.20 -1.18 3.51
N VAL A 124 7.04 -0.89 4.12
CA VAL A 124 6.88 -0.84 5.59
C VAL A 124 5.79 -1.80 6.02
N LEU A 125 6.14 -2.78 6.86
CA LEU A 125 5.20 -3.73 7.45
C LEU A 125 5.20 -3.58 8.98
N LYS A 126 4.02 -3.32 9.54
CA LYS A 126 3.84 -3.10 10.99
C LYS A 126 2.75 -3.98 11.53
N GLU A 127 3.05 -4.73 12.57
CA GLU A 127 2.07 -5.63 13.21
C GLU A 127 1.41 -6.61 12.21
N CYS A 128 2.09 -6.97 11.12
CA CYS A 128 1.62 -7.97 10.16
C CYS A 128 1.87 -9.37 10.74
N ARG A 129 1.00 -9.80 11.65
CA ARG A 129 1.15 -11.04 12.44
C ARG A 129 0.73 -12.32 11.69
N TYR A 130 0.21 -12.17 10.48
CA TYR A 130 -0.32 -13.28 9.67
C TYR A 130 0.40 -13.47 8.34
N LEU A 131 1.07 -12.43 7.83
CA LEU A 131 1.74 -12.45 6.53
C LEU A 131 2.92 -13.41 6.58
N LYS A 132 2.92 -14.40 5.68
CA LYS A 132 3.90 -15.49 5.69
C LYS A 132 5.21 -15.15 5.02
N GLU A 133 5.17 -14.38 3.94
CA GLU A 133 6.34 -14.07 3.13
C GLU A 133 6.18 -12.71 2.46
N ILE A 134 7.31 -12.07 2.16
CA ILE A 134 7.38 -10.99 1.17
C ILE A 134 7.66 -11.65 -0.19
N PRO A 135 6.98 -11.25 -1.28
CA PRO A 135 7.22 -11.84 -2.60
C PRO A 135 8.69 -11.75 -3.00
N THR A 136 9.25 -12.86 -3.46
CA THR A 136 10.67 -12.99 -3.76
C THR A 136 11.08 -12.19 -4.98
N GLU A 137 10.14 -12.02 -5.91
CA GLU A 137 10.22 -11.18 -7.09
C GLU A 137 10.55 -9.72 -6.77
N PHE A 138 10.39 -9.27 -5.51
CA PHE A 138 10.81 -7.94 -5.09
C PHE A 138 12.34 -7.75 -5.19
N ALA A 139 13.12 -8.83 -5.27
CA ALA A 139 14.55 -8.75 -5.59
C ALA A 139 14.83 -8.12 -6.96
N GLU A 140 13.90 -8.22 -7.91
CA GLU A 140 14.00 -7.60 -9.23
C GLU A 140 13.56 -6.11 -9.25
N ILE A 141 13.11 -5.56 -8.12
CA ILE A 141 12.77 -4.14 -7.99
C ILE A 141 14.02 -3.36 -7.63
N HIS A 142 14.68 -2.80 -8.64
CA HIS A 142 15.98 -2.14 -8.53
C HIS A 142 15.94 -0.83 -7.72
N THR A 143 14.76 -0.24 -7.57
CA THR A 143 14.55 0.97 -6.77
C THR A 143 14.34 0.69 -5.30
N LEU A 144 14.12 -0.57 -4.89
CA LEU A 144 13.77 -0.92 -3.52
C LEU A 144 14.98 -0.74 -2.59
N GLN A 145 14.90 0.25 -1.72
CA GLN A 145 16.02 0.68 -0.86
C GLN A 145 15.87 0.22 0.58
N LEU A 146 14.64 0.10 1.08
CA LEU A 146 14.38 -0.22 2.49
C LEU A 146 13.14 -1.09 2.66
N ILE A 147 13.30 -2.14 3.47
CA ILE A 147 12.21 -2.94 4.03
C ILE A 147 12.22 -2.73 5.54
N GLU A 148 11.22 -2.04 6.07
CA GLU A 148 11.05 -1.82 7.51
C GLU A 148 10.02 -2.81 8.07
N LEU A 149 10.43 -3.63 9.04
CA LEU A 149 9.59 -4.60 9.73
C LEU A 149 9.51 -4.23 11.20
N THR A 150 8.30 -4.10 11.73
CA THR A 150 8.07 -3.83 13.16
C THR A 150 6.98 -4.74 13.70
N ARG A 151 7.28 -5.53 14.74
CA ARG A 151 6.31 -6.46 15.36
C ARG A 151 5.68 -7.46 14.36
N CYS A 152 6.49 -7.92 13.41
CA CYS A 152 6.09 -8.88 12.38
C CYS A 152 6.50 -10.30 12.76
N LEU A 153 6.01 -11.28 12.01
CA LEU A 153 6.49 -12.65 12.06
C LEU A 153 7.99 -12.71 11.69
N PRO A 154 8.83 -13.51 12.39
CA PRO A 154 10.25 -13.69 12.05
C PRO A 154 10.50 -14.08 10.59
N GLU A 155 9.59 -14.85 10.00
CA GLU A 155 9.61 -15.29 8.60
C GLU A 155 9.66 -14.13 7.59
N LEU A 156 9.13 -12.95 7.96
CA LEU A 156 9.26 -11.74 7.14
C LEU A 156 10.68 -11.18 7.15
N GLY A 157 11.40 -11.32 8.27
CA GLY A 157 12.82 -10.97 8.37
C GLY A 157 13.67 -11.87 7.49
N GLU A 158 13.39 -13.18 7.47
CA GLU A 158 14.03 -14.15 6.57
C GLU A 158 13.74 -13.83 5.10
N SER A 159 12.49 -13.46 4.78
CA SER A 159 12.10 -13.03 3.43
C SER A 159 12.89 -11.78 2.99
N ALA A 160 13.01 -10.77 3.87
CA ALA A 160 13.75 -9.55 3.57
C ALA A 160 15.25 -9.80 3.38
N ALA A 161 15.85 -10.70 4.18
CA ALA A 161 17.25 -11.10 4.02
C ALA A 161 17.50 -11.83 2.69
N ARG A 162 16.60 -12.72 2.28
CA ARG A 162 16.68 -13.40 0.98
C ARG A 162 16.59 -12.43 -0.20
N ILE A 163 15.64 -11.49 -0.15
CA ILE A 163 15.52 -10.44 -1.19
C ILE A 163 16.81 -9.63 -1.30
N GLN A 164 17.43 -9.31 -0.16
CA GLN A 164 18.71 -8.61 -0.11
C GLN A 164 19.84 -9.41 -0.76
N GLU A 165 19.96 -10.70 -0.47
CA GLU A 165 20.96 -11.60 -1.05
C GLU A 165 20.76 -11.76 -2.57
N GLU A 166 19.52 -12.03 -3.00
CA GLU A 166 19.17 -12.16 -4.42
C GLU A 166 19.48 -10.86 -5.21
N GLN A 167 19.30 -9.68 -4.60
CA GLN A 167 19.72 -8.42 -5.22
C GLN A 167 21.24 -8.31 -5.40
N GLN A 168 22.04 -8.81 -4.45
CA GLN A 168 23.50 -8.80 -4.58
C GLN A 168 23.95 -9.73 -5.72
N ASP A 169 23.36 -10.91 -5.82
CA ASP A 169 23.65 -11.90 -6.87
C ASP A 169 23.29 -11.38 -8.27
N LEU A 170 22.24 -10.56 -8.37
CA LEU A 170 21.84 -9.88 -9.61
C LEU A 170 22.73 -8.66 -9.94
N GLY A 171 23.64 -8.26 -9.06
CA GLY A 171 24.47 -7.06 -9.22
C GLY A 171 23.73 -5.75 -8.93
N ASN A 172 22.61 -5.82 -8.21
CA ASN A 172 21.82 -4.67 -7.79
C ASN A 172 22.36 -4.05 -6.49
N ASN A 173 21.88 -2.84 -6.18
CA ASN A 173 22.11 -2.26 -4.86
C ASN A 173 21.23 -2.99 -3.84
N PRO A 174 21.80 -3.66 -2.83
CA PRO A 174 21.02 -4.42 -1.87
C PRO A 174 20.11 -3.52 -1.03
N VAL A 175 18.85 -3.92 -0.90
CA VAL A 175 17.88 -3.35 0.02
C VAL A 175 18.40 -3.44 1.45
N ASN A 176 18.10 -2.45 2.27
CA ASN A 176 18.42 -2.49 3.70
C ASN A 176 17.20 -3.04 4.48
N PRO A 177 17.26 -4.26 5.05
CA PRO A 177 16.24 -4.74 5.97
C PRO A 177 16.43 -4.12 7.37
N SER A 178 15.39 -3.47 7.90
CA SER A 178 15.36 -2.91 9.25
C SER A 178 14.30 -3.60 10.09
N CYS A 179 14.73 -4.53 10.94
CA CYS A 179 13.84 -5.29 11.82
C CYS A 179 13.87 -4.74 13.25
N PHE A 180 12.74 -4.21 13.72
CA PHE A 180 12.56 -3.83 15.12
C PHE A 180 11.78 -4.92 15.85
N ALA A 181 12.48 -5.65 16.73
CA ALA A 181 11.86 -6.60 17.65
C ALA A 181 11.11 -5.86 18.76
N SER A 182 10.08 -6.51 19.31
CA SER A 182 9.29 -6.04 20.46
C SER A 182 9.28 -7.07 21.56
#